data_AF-Q2BY47-F1
#
_entry.id   AF-Q2BY47-F1
#
_cell.length_a   1.000
_cell.length_b   1.000
_cell.length_c   1.000
_cell.angle_alpha   90.00
_cell.angle_beta   90.00
_cell.angle_gamma   90.00
#
_symmetry.space_group_name_H-M   'P 1'
#
loop_
_entity.id
_entity.type
_entity.pdbx_description
1 polymer ?
#
loop_
_entity_poly.entity_id
_entity_poly.type
_entity_poly.pdbx_seq_one_letter_code
_entity_poly.pdbx_strand_id
1 'polypeptide(L)'
;MKKLCLAALVATTLLGCNAGDDIVEHGGIDVDNLSQTDIQNYANITADALTVVAKAAKDCAENLPVGNSNECYIPEIQGNIDIAVAQGRIKVEKQTDRVVIHTIEAIQFTTHNAITNGEIISLSLNDKTDNDYIMTMNNSNQVTFKGVLVNTAENDAKYWSTESLSPLTYQYNIKEVHPYITNGSAIISGKDKQHFTWSANENGDISVTR
;
A
#
# COMPACT_ATOMS: atom_id res chain seq x y z
N MET A 1 -23.72 31.32 -18.96
CA MET A 1 -23.66 30.81 -17.57
C MET A 1 -24.93 29.99 -17.29
N LYS A 2 -24.84 28.66 -17.34
CA LYS A 2 -25.84 27.76 -16.72
C LYS A 2 -25.06 26.75 -15.88
N LYS A 3 -25.44 26.71 -14.60
CA LYS A 3 -24.70 26.13 -13.49
C LYS A 3 -24.84 24.62 -13.47
N LEU A 4 -23.73 23.97 -13.13
CA LEU A 4 -23.62 22.57 -12.74
C LEU A 4 -24.63 22.23 -11.63
N CYS A 5 -25.40 21.16 -11.80
CA CYS A 5 -26.00 20.44 -10.69
C CYS A 5 -24.95 19.47 -10.16
N LEU A 6 -24.19 19.92 -9.17
CA LEU A 6 -23.36 19.07 -8.35
C LEU A 6 -24.30 18.33 -7.39
N ALA A 7 -24.50 17.03 -7.61
CA ALA A 7 -25.16 16.17 -6.64
C ALA A 7 -24.22 16.00 -5.44
N ALA A 8 -24.45 16.79 -4.40
CA ALA A 8 -23.81 16.62 -3.12
C ALA A 8 -24.41 15.38 -2.44
N LEU A 9 -23.66 14.28 -2.42
CA LEU A 9 -23.93 13.15 -1.56
C LEU A 9 -23.55 13.54 -0.13
N VAL A 10 -24.55 13.99 0.62
CA VAL A 10 -24.48 14.13 2.08
C VAL A 10 -24.71 12.75 2.67
N ALA A 11 -23.64 12.10 3.13
CA ALA A 11 -23.74 10.97 4.05
C ALA A 11 -23.20 11.41 5.41
N THR A 12 -24.13 11.60 6.33
CA THR A 12 -23.88 11.76 7.76
C THR A 12 -23.81 10.37 8.38
N THR A 13 -22.67 10.00 8.96
CA THR A 13 -22.62 9.01 10.05
C THR A 13 -21.39 9.26 10.94
N LEU A 14 -21.66 9.62 12.19
CA LEU A 14 -20.73 9.41 13.30
C LEU A 14 -20.57 7.90 13.49
N LEU A 15 -19.43 7.33 13.11
CA LEU A 15 -18.86 6.12 13.71
C LEU A 15 -17.33 6.22 13.60
N GLY A 16 -16.68 6.49 14.73
CA GLY A 16 -15.23 6.37 14.83
C GLY A 16 -14.85 4.89 14.89
N CYS A 17 -14.48 4.32 13.74
CA CYS A 17 -13.58 3.18 13.55
C CYS A 17 -13.48 2.92 12.05
N ASN A 18 -12.26 2.97 11.50
CA ASN A 18 -11.89 2.45 10.17
C ASN A 18 -12.67 2.99 8.95
N ALA A 19 -12.59 4.28 8.64
CA ALA A 19 -13.14 4.83 7.39
C ALA A 19 -12.59 4.18 6.09
N GLY A 20 -11.48 3.44 6.18
CA GLY A 20 -10.94 2.64 5.07
C GLY A 20 -11.69 1.32 4.84
N ASP A 21 -12.23 0.71 5.90
CA ASP A 21 -12.95 -0.57 5.80
C ASP A 21 -14.33 -0.35 5.18
N ASP A 22 -15.01 0.75 5.49
CA ASP A 22 -16.33 1.10 4.92
C ASP A 22 -16.28 1.37 3.41
N ILE A 23 -15.23 2.05 2.91
CA ILE A 23 -15.04 2.31 1.47
C ILE A 23 -14.80 1.00 0.72
N VAL A 24 -14.03 0.09 1.33
CA VAL A 24 -13.74 -1.23 0.76
C VAL A 24 -14.97 -2.13 0.82
N GLU A 25 -15.77 -2.09 1.89
CA GLU A 25 -16.99 -2.90 2.03
C GLU A 25 -18.02 -2.58 0.93
N HIS A 26 -18.11 -1.33 0.47
CA HIS A 26 -19.09 -0.89 -0.52
C HIS A 26 -18.56 -0.64 -1.94
N GLY A 27 -17.29 -0.27 -2.08
CA GLY A 27 -16.64 0.03 -3.37
C GLY A 27 -15.46 -0.89 -3.69
N GLY A 28 -15.21 -1.91 -2.86
CA GLY A 28 -14.08 -2.80 -3.01
C GLY A 28 -14.17 -3.74 -4.20
N ILE A 29 -13.03 -4.32 -4.55
CA ILE A 29 -12.94 -5.40 -5.54
C ILE A 29 -13.83 -6.58 -5.16
N ASP A 30 -14.45 -7.22 -6.16
CA ASP A 30 -15.26 -8.43 -5.99
C ASP A 30 -14.35 -9.67 -6.05
N VAL A 31 -13.70 -9.97 -4.93
CA VAL A 31 -12.68 -11.03 -4.83
C VAL A 31 -13.18 -12.39 -5.30
N ASP A 32 -14.44 -12.72 -5.00
CA ASP A 32 -15.02 -14.01 -5.38
C ASP A 32 -15.09 -14.18 -6.90
N ASN A 33 -15.30 -13.08 -7.63
CA ASN A 33 -15.40 -13.04 -9.09
C ASN A 33 -14.07 -12.79 -9.81
N LEU A 34 -12.97 -12.56 -9.09
CA LEU A 34 -11.64 -12.46 -9.69
C LEU A 34 -11.17 -13.82 -10.21
N SER A 35 -10.30 -13.85 -11.22
CA SER A 35 -9.59 -15.08 -11.60
C SER A 35 -8.40 -15.35 -10.66
N GLN A 36 -7.80 -16.54 -10.74
CA GLN A 36 -6.54 -16.85 -10.02
C GLN A 36 -5.41 -15.89 -10.43
N THR A 37 -5.36 -15.53 -11.71
CA THR A 37 -4.38 -14.58 -12.25
C THR A 37 -4.60 -13.18 -11.69
N ASP A 38 -5.86 -12.75 -11.56
CA ASP A 38 -6.16 -11.42 -11.03
C ASP A 38 -5.78 -11.29 -9.55
N ILE A 39 -6.12 -12.30 -8.72
CA ILE A 39 -5.72 -12.26 -7.30
C ILE A 39 -4.20 -12.25 -7.14
N GLN A 40 -3.47 -12.97 -8.01
CA GLN A 40 -2.00 -12.93 -8.02
C GLN A 40 -1.47 -11.54 -8.38
N ASN A 41 -2.06 -10.88 -9.38
CA ASN A 41 -1.66 -9.54 -9.79
C ASN A 41 -1.93 -8.50 -8.68
N TYR A 42 -3.06 -8.58 -7.99
CA TYR A 42 -3.34 -7.70 -6.83
C TYR A 42 -2.32 -7.91 -5.69
N ALA A 43 -1.91 -9.16 -5.43
CA ALA A 43 -0.88 -9.46 -4.44
C ALA A 43 0.49 -8.90 -4.85
N ASN A 44 0.91 -9.10 -6.11
CA ASN A 44 2.17 -8.59 -6.64
C ASN A 44 2.24 -7.05 -6.56
N ILE A 45 1.18 -6.37 -7.02
CA ILE A 45 1.09 -4.91 -6.97
C ILE A 45 1.19 -4.41 -5.51
N THR A 46 0.51 -5.09 -4.59
CA THR A 46 0.54 -4.75 -3.16
C THR A 46 1.95 -4.93 -2.59
N ALA A 47 2.61 -6.05 -2.91
CA ALA A 47 3.97 -6.34 -2.49
C ALA A 47 4.97 -5.27 -2.99
N ASP A 48 4.85 -4.88 -4.25
CA ASP A 48 5.69 -3.86 -4.88
C ASP A 48 5.49 -2.49 -4.21
N ALA A 49 4.24 -2.09 -3.99
CA ALA A 49 3.92 -0.81 -3.36
C ALA A 49 4.51 -0.73 -1.94
N LEU A 50 4.41 -1.81 -1.16
CA LEU A 50 5.01 -1.89 0.18
C LEU A 50 6.54 -1.81 0.12
N THR A 51 7.15 -2.48 -0.85
CA THR A 51 8.60 -2.51 -1.03
C THR A 51 9.16 -1.13 -1.31
N VAL A 52 8.51 -0.35 -2.17
CA VAL A 52 8.88 1.03 -2.47
C VAL A 52 8.80 1.92 -1.23
N VAL A 53 7.71 1.82 -0.46
CA VAL A 53 7.55 2.59 0.78
C VAL A 53 8.62 2.23 1.80
N ALA A 54 8.89 0.94 1.96
CA ALA A 54 9.92 0.43 2.85
C ALA A 54 11.32 0.96 2.47
N LYS A 55 11.67 0.99 1.18
CA LYS A 55 12.93 1.58 0.69
C LYS A 55 13.01 3.07 1.04
N ALA A 56 11.98 3.83 0.67
CA ALA A 56 11.96 5.28 0.90
C ALA A 56 12.04 5.61 2.39
N ALA A 57 11.32 4.87 3.23
CA ALA A 57 11.36 5.04 4.68
C ALA A 57 12.74 4.74 5.28
N LYS A 58 13.40 3.68 4.80
CA LYS A 58 14.74 3.29 5.25
C LYS A 58 15.76 4.39 4.95
N ASP A 59 15.75 4.93 3.73
CA ASP A 59 16.64 6.01 3.32
C ASP A 59 16.34 7.31 4.11
N CYS A 60 15.05 7.61 4.28
CA CYS A 60 14.59 8.83 4.94
C CYS A 60 14.87 8.85 6.45
N ALA A 61 14.90 7.68 7.07
CA ALA A 61 15.28 7.49 8.47
C ALA A 61 16.79 7.30 8.66
N GLU A 62 17.58 7.26 7.58
CA GLU A 62 19.03 7.12 7.66
C GLU A 62 19.62 8.31 8.42
N ASN A 63 20.46 8.02 9.42
CA ASN A 63 21.07 9.01 10.32
C ASN A 63 20.08 9.86 11.15
N LEU A 64 18.77 9.55 11.13
CA LEU A 64 17.79 10.26 11.95
C LEU A 64 17.98 9.88 13.44
N PRO A 65 18.18 10.85 14.35
CA PRO A 65 18.27 10.56 15.77
C PRO A 65 16.97 9.97 16.32
N VAL A 66 17.08 9.07 17.32
CA VAL A 66 15.91 8.54 18.03
C VAL A 66 15.12 9.69 18.67
N GLY A 67 13.79 9.66 18.49
CA GLY A 67 12.86 10.68 18.95
C GLY A 67 12.60 11.79 17.93
N ASN A 68 13.30 11.81 16.79
CA ASN A 68 13.09 12.79 15.74
C ASN A 68 12.25 12.21 14.59
N SER A 69 11.68 13.11 13.80
CA SER A 69 10.97 12.81 12.57
C SER A 69 11.60 13.49 11.37
N ASN A 70 11.42 12.91 10.19
CA ASN A 70 11.79 13.51 8.92
C ASN A 70 10.68 13.29 7.89
N GLU A 71 10.57 14.17 6.91
CA GLU A 71 9.64 14.02 5.79
C GLU A 71 10.42 13.94 4.48
N CYS A 72 9.96 13.10 3.58
CA CYS A 72 10.66 12.81 2.35
C CYS A 72 9.70 12.43 1.24
N TYR A 73 10.09 12.80 0.03
CA TYR A 73 9.49 12.29 -1.18
C TYR A 73 9.90 10.84 -1.38
N ILE A 74 8.97 10.03 -1.88
CA ILE A 74 9.31 8.71 -2.40
C ILE A 74 9.99 8.93 -3.76
N PRO A 75 11.27 8.52 -3.91
CA PRO A 75 11.97 8.71 -5.18
C PRO A 75 11.32 7.86 -6.27
N GLU A 76 11.45 8.31 -7.51
CA GLU A 76 11.17 7.46 -8.66
C GLU A 76 12.13 6.26 -8.62
N ILE A 77 11.58 5.05 -8.48
CA ILE A 77 12.35 3.82 -8.52
C ILE A 77 12.14 3.18 -9.89
N GLN A 78 13.21 3.12 -10.69
CA GLN A 78 13.24 2.40 -11.96
C GLN A 78 13.95 1.04 -11.76
N GLY A 79 13.27 -0.06 -12.10
CA GLY A 79 13.79 -1.42 -11.98
C GLY A 79 12.77 -2.47 -12.43
N ASN A 80 13.10 -3.77 -12.36
CA ASN A 80 12.23 -4.95 -12.51
C ASN A 80 11.10 -5.04 -11.45
N ILE A 81 10.72 -3.92 -10.84
CA ILE A 81 9.50 -3.82 -10.06
C ILE A 81 8.43 -3.42 -11.08
N ASP A 82 7.28 -4.10 -11.08
CA ASP A 82 6.22 -3.83 -12.07
C ASP A 82 5.51 -2.48 -11.84
N ILE A 83 6.02 -1.66 -10.90
CA ILE A 83 5.52 -0.34 -10.56
C ILE A 83 6.59 0.75 -10.77
N ALA A 84 6.19 1.87 -11.36
CA ALA A 84 6.96 3.10 -11.42
C ALA A 84 6.30 4.17 -10.55
N VAL A 85 7.04 4.74 -9.60
CA VAL A 85 6.50 5.76 -8.68
C VAL A 85 6.40 7.09 -9.39
N ALA A 86 5.20 7.66 -9.44
CA ALA A 86 4.94 8.97 -10.04
C ALA A 86 5.08 10.11 -9.01
N GLN A 87 4.55 9.93 -7.81
CA GLN A 87 4.64 10.90 -6.71
C GLN A 87 4.24 10.26 -5.38
N GLY A 88 4.63 10.88 -4.26
CA GLY A 88 4.23 10.45 -2.93
C GLY A 88 5.14 11.02 -1.86
N ARG A 89 4.62 11.20 -0.65
CA ARG A 89 5.37 11.76 0.48
C ARG A 89 5.05 11.02 1.77
N ILE A 90 6.09 10.70 2.51
CA ILE A 90 6.00 10.03 3.81
C ILE A 90 6.67 10.86 4.90
N LYS A 91 6.21 10.66 6.13
CA LYS A 91 6.88 11.06 7.36
C LYS A 91 7.40 9.81 8.05
N VAL A 92 8.66 9.84 8.47
CA VAL A 92 9.26 8.80 9.29
C VAL A 92 9.51 9.33 10.69
N GLU A 93 9.24 8.51 11.70
CA GLU A 93 9.55 8.80 13.11
C GLU A 93 10.48 7.70 13.64
N LYS A 94 11.69 8.07 14.06
CA LYS A 94 12.68 7.10 14.55
C LYS A 94 12.43 6.81 16.02
N GLN A 95 12.12 5.56 16.33
CA GLN A 95 12.10 5.03 17.69
C GLN A 95 13.34 4.16 17.94
N THR A 96 13.53 3.73 19.19
CA THR A 96 14.71 2.95 19.59
C THR A 96 14.82 1.61 18.83
N ASP A 97 13.69 0.94 18.60
CA ASP A 97 13.63 -0.41 18.02
C ASP A 97 13.01 -0.46 16.62
N ARG A 98 12.43 0.65 16.15
CA ARG A 98 11.65 0.73 14.91
C ARG A 98 11.64 2.10 14.27
N VAL A 99 11.15 2.16 13.04
CA VAL A 99 10.72 3.37 12.35
C VAL A 99 9.21 3.26 12.15
N VAL A 100 8.48 4.31 12.53
CA VAL A 100 7.06 4.47 12.25
C VAL A 100 6.93 5.32 11.00
N ILE A 101 6.13 4.86 10.03
CA ILE A 101 6.02 5.48 8.71
C ILE A 101 4.56 5.89 8.52
N HIS A 102 4.36 7.17 8.23
CA HIS A 102 3.07 7.77 7.94
C HIS A 102 3.05 8.29 6.51
N THR A 103 1.95 8.10 5.80
CA THR A 103 1.75 8.74 4.50
C THR A 103 1.18 10.14 4.72
N ILE A 104 1.82 11.14 4.11
CA ILE A 104 1.35 12.54 4.13
C ILE A 104 0.61 12.85 2.83
N GLU A 105 1.15 12.36 1.71
CA GLU A 105 0.55 12.50 0.38
C GLU A 105 0.43 11.11 -0.23
N ALA A 106 -0.75 10.79 -0.77
CA ALA A 106 -1.02 9.50 -1.39
C ALA A 106 0.07 9.14 -2.41
N ILE A 107 0.51 7.91 -2.36
CA ILE A 107 1.63 7.42 -3.16
C ILE A 107 1.06 6.89 -4.45
N GLN A 108 1.42 7.51 -5.57
CA GLN A 108 0.93 7.14 -6.88
C GLN A 108 2.01 6.36 -7.62
N PHE A 109 1.61 5.25 -8.21
CA PHE A 109 2.45 4.42 -9.04
C PHE A 109 1.70 4.00 -10.29
N THR A 110 2.44 3.85 -11.39
CA THR A 110 1.93 3.25 -12.62
C THR A 110 2.44 1.83 -12.73
N THR A 111 1.64 0.93 -13.30
CA THR A 111 2.05 -0.47 -13.48
C THR A 111 1.64 -1.02 -14.82
N HIS A 112 2.52 -1.84 -15.42
CA HIS A 112 2.33 -2.47 -16.72
C HIS A 112 1.57 -3.81 -16.65
N ASN A 113 1.14 -4.24 -15.46
CA ASN A 113 0.46 -5.52 -15.28
C ASN A 113 -0.94 -5.57 -15.91
N ALA A 114 -1.45 -6.80 -16.15
CA ALA A 114 -2.67 -7.04 -16.92
C ALA A 114 -3.96 -6.46 -16.29
N ILE A 115 -3.98 -6.19 -14.98
CA ILE A 115 -5.09 -5.50 -14.32
C ILE A 115 -5.10 -4.02 -14.68
N THR A 116 -3.96 -3.48 -15.11
CA THR A 116 -3.69 -2.05 -15.09
C THR A 116 -3.04 -1.48 -16.33
N ASN A 117 -2.55 -2.21 -17.34
CA ASN A 117 -2.14 -1.67 -18.66
C ASN A 117 -1.62 -0.19 -18.74
N GLY A 118 -0.72 0.25 -17.85
CA GLY A 118 -0.23 1.64 -17.77
C GLY A 118 -1.05 2.63 -16.91
N GLU A 119 -1.93 2.13 -16.06
CA GLU A 119 -2.87 2.86 -15.20
C GLU A 119 -2.21 3.40 -13.94
N ILE A 120 -2.76 4.51 -13.43
CA ILE A 120 -2.33 5.12 -12.16
C ILE A 120 -3.08 4.44 -11.01
N ILE A 121 -2.32 3.71 -10.20
CA ILE A 121 -2.77 3.19 -8.91
C ILE A 121 -2.27 4.15 -7.82
N SER A 122 -3.16 4.51 -6.90
CA SER A 122 -2.80 5.29 -5.72
C SER A 122 -2.86 4.38 -4.49
N LEU A 123 -1.74 4.23 -3.80
CA LEU A 123 -1.69 3.73 -2.43
C LEU A 123 -2.02 4.91 -1.52
N SER A 124 -3.21 4.88 -0.94
CA SER A 124 -3.61 5.82 0.10
C SER A 124 -3.59 5.09 1.44
N LEU A 125 -2.52 5.30 2.20
CA LEU A 125 -2.53 4.98 3.62
C LEU A 125 -3.26 6.13 4.33
N ASN A 126 -4.60 6.09 4.25
CA ASN A 126 -5.63 7.03 4.75
C ASN A 126 -5.17 8.34 5.43
N ASP A 127 -5.53 9.47 4.85
CA ASP A 127 -5.26 10.85 5.31
C ASP A 127 -6.40 11.48 6.16
N LYS A 128 -7.54 10.80 6.31
CA LYS A 128 -8.78 11.33 6.95
C LYS A 128 -9.12 10.69 8.30
N THR A 129 -8.40 9.68 8.71
CA THR A 129 -8.48 9.11 10.06
C THR A 129 -7.19 9.44 10.76
N ASP A 130 -7.22 10.45 11.63
CA ASP A 130 -6.08 11.16 12.21
C ASP A 130 -4.94 10.32 12.82
N ASN A 131 -4.97 8.98 12.90
CA ASN A 131 -3.86 8.15 13.39
C ASN A 131 -3.84 6.65 12.99
N ASP A 132 -4.65 6.15 12.04
CA ASP A 132 -4.96 4.70 12.05
C ASP A 132 -4.17 3.78 11.10
N TYR A 133 -3.21 4.27 10.29
CA TYR A 133 -2.48 3.40 9.35
C TYR A 133 -0.99 3.73 9.25
N ILE A 134 -0.18 2.75 9.70
CA ILE A 134 1.24 2.84 10.00
C ILE A 134 1.92 1.65 9.33
N MET A 135 2.91 1.90 8.49
CA MET A 135 3.94 0.89 8.27
C MET A 135 4.95 1.02 9.41
N THR A 136 5.27 -0.08 10.09
CA THR A 136 6.43 -0.10 10.99
C THR A 136 7.52 -0.96 10.42
N MET A 137 8.76 -0.49 10.49
CA MET A 137 9.94 -1.28 10.14
C MET A 137 10.84 -1.38 11.36
N ASN A 138 11.08 -2.60 11.85
CA ASN A 138 12.02 -2.80 12.95
C ASN A 138 13.48 -2.82 12.50
N ASN A 139 14.42 -2.86 13.44
CA ASN A 139 15.85 -2.89 13.14
C ASN A 139 16.33 -4.14 12.37
N SER A 140 15.50 -5.19 12.28
CA SER A 140 15.73 -6.39 11.46
C SER A 140 15.08 -6.30 10.07
N ASN A 141 14.64 -5.10 9.65
CA ASN A 141 13.90 -4.84 8.42
C ASN A 141 12.56 -5.58 8.32
N GLN A 142 12.00 -6.05 9.44
CA GLN A 142 10.66 -6.63 9.44
C GLN A 142 9.63 -5.51 9.40
N VAL A 143 8.71 -5.65 8.46
CA VAL A 143 7.66 -4.71 8.09
C VAL A 143 6.33 -5.28 8.53
N THR A 144 5.57 -4.50 9.29
CA THR A 144 4.13 -4.69 9.47
C THR A 144 3.42 -3.49 8.87
N PHE A 145 2.26 -3.71 8.29
CA PHE A 145 1.54 -2.66 7.60
C PHE A 145 0.04 -2.94 7.63
N LYS A 146 -0.71 -1.87 7.47
CA LYS A 146 -2.14 -1.88 7.19
C LYS A 146 -2.37 -0.74 6.19
N GLY A 147 -3.30 -0.85 5.25
CA GLY A 147 -3.54 0.22 4.27
C GLY A 147 -4.66 -0.04 3.29
N VAL A 148 -4.93 0.95 2.44
CA VAL A 148 -5.89 0.85 1.32
C VAL A 148 -5.21 1.25 0.02
N LEU A 149 -5.46 0.47 -1.03
CA LEU A 149 -5.04 0.79 -2.38
C LEU A 149 -6.28 1.09 -3.21
N VAL A 150 -6.14 2.04 -4.14
CA VAL A 150 -7.18 2.39 -5.09
C VAL A 150 -6.61 2.41 -6.51
N ASN A 151 -7.25 1.68 -7.41
CA ASN A 151 -7.06 1.86 -8.84
C ASN A 151 -8.03 2.95 -9.34
N THR A 152 -7.49 4.04 -9.87
CA THR A 152 -8.24 5.24 -10.30
C THR A 152 -8.44 5.35 -11.81
N ALA A 153 -8.09 4.31 -12.57
CA ALA A 153 -8.08 4.40 -14.02
C ALA A 153 -9.42 4.22 -14.72
N GLU A 154 -10.40 3.57 -14.07
CA GLU A 154 -11.76 3.46 -14.58
C GLU A 154 -12.66 4.55 -13.98
N ASN A 155 -13.78 4.85 -14.64
CA ASN A 155 -14.81 5.77 -14.12
C ASN A 155 -15.35 5.33 -12.75
N ASP A 156 -15.18 4.04 -12.41
CA ASP A 156 -15.47 3.46 -11.11
C ASP A 156 -14.15 3.02 -10.46
N ALA A 157 -13.73 3.75 -9.43
CA ALA A 157 -12.51 3.42 -8.69
C ALA A 157 -12.64 2.05 -7.98
N LYS A 158 -11.61 1.20 -8.10
CA LYS A 158 -11.56 -0.11 -7.46
C LYS A 158 -10.68 -0.04 -6.22
N TYR A 159 -11.24 -0.38 -5.06
CA TYR A 159 -10.54 -0.31 -3.78
C TYR A 159 -10.21 -1.69 -3.24
N TRP A 160 -9.10 -1.82 -2.52
CA TRP A 160 -8.84 -2.99 -1.68
C TRP A 160 -8.06 -2.59 -0.44
N SER A 161 -8.42 -3.14 0.71
CA SER A 161 -7.60 -3.01 1.92
C SER A 161 -6.58 -4.12 1.98
N THR A 162 -5.49 -3.88 2.68
CA THR A 162 -4.42 -4.85 2.85
C THR A 162 -3.79 -4.72 4.23
N GLU A 163 -3.46 -5.84 4.86
CA GLU A 163 -2.81 -5.85 6.16
C GLU A 163 -1.89 -7.05 6.36
N SER A 164 -0.82 -6.86 7.11
CA SER A 164 0.11 -7.93 7.48
C SER A 164 -0.54 -8.89 8.46
N LEU A 165 -0.60 -10.19 8.12
CA LEU A 165 -0.94 -11.28 9.03
C LEU A 165 0.28 -11.75 9.82
N SER A 166 1.45 -11.68 9.20
CA SER A 166 2.75 -11.86 9.83
C SER A 166 3.73 -10.81 9.28
N PRO A 167 4.78 -10.42 10.03
CA PRO A 167 5.76 -9.48 9.52
C PRO A 167 6.40 -9.99 8.23
N LEU A 168 6.59 -9.10 7.25
CA LEU A 168 7.34 -9.35 6.01
C LEU A 168 8.73 -8.75 6.15
N THR A 169 9.75 -9.39 5.62
CA THR A 169 11.12 -8.89 5.72
C THR A 169 11.50 -8.12 4.46
N TYR A 170 11.78 -6.82 4.62
CA TYR A 170 12.32 -6.01 3.54
C TYR A 170 13.77 -6.39 3.24
N GLN A 171 14.06 -6.66 1.97
CA GLN A 171 15.37 -6.97 1.44
C GLN A 171 15.79 -5.92 0.41
N TYR A 172 17.08 -5.59 0.42
CA TYR A 172 17.69 -4.75 -0.61
C TYR A 172 19.09 -5.26 -0.91
N ASN A 173 19.30 -5.73 -2.13
CA ASN A 173 20.59 -6.16 -2.61
C ASN A 173 21.19 -5.09 -3.53
N ILE A 174 22.26 -4.44 -3.08
CA ILE A 174 22.96 -3.38 -3.84
C ILE A 174 23.47 -3.86 -5.21
N LYS A 175 23.66 -5.17 -5.40
CA LYS A 175 24.13 -5.77 -6.65
C LYS A 175 22.99 -6.06 -7.63
N GLU A 176 21.81 -6.34 -7.11
CA GLU A 176 20.63 -6.62 -7.91
C GLU A 176 19.80 -5.36 -8.14
N VAL A 177 20.00 -4.28 -7.39
CA VAL A 177 19.33 -2.97 -7.51
C VAL A 177 17.83 -2.99 -7.19
N HIS A 178 17.24 -4.17 -6.97
CA HIS A 178 15.81 -4.33 -6.72
C HIS A 178 15.55 -4.60 -5.24
N PRO A 179 14.86 -3.70 -4.51
CA PRO A 179 14.26 -4.06 -3.24
C PRO A 179 13.12 -5.06 -3.45
N TYR A 180 12.87 -5.92 -2.46
CA TYR A 180 11.75 -6.86 -2.44
C TYR A 180 11.37 -7.23 -1.00
N ILE A 181 10.25 -7.92 -0.81
CA ILE A 181 9.80 -8.44 0.49
C ILE A 181 9.85 -9.96 0.51
N THR A 182 10.24 -10.53 1.65
CA THR A 182 10.33 -11.99 1.85
C THR A 182 9.68 -12.41 3.17
N ASN A 183 9.51 -13.71 3.36
CA ASN A 183 9.23 -14.32 4.66
C ASN A 183 8.11 -13.64 5.44
N GLY A 184 6.89 -13.72 4.94
CA GLY A 184 5.73 -13.18 5.63
C GLY A 184 4.45 -13.39 4.86
N SER A 185 3.36 -12.88 5.41
CA SER A 185 2.02 -13.04 4.85
C SER A 185 1.14 -11.86 5.18
N ALA A 186 0.16 -11.64 4.32
CA ALA A 186 -0.80 -10.56 4.41
C ALA A 186 -2.12 -10.99 3.80
N ILE A 187 -3.14 -10.19 4.03
CA ILE A 187 -4.50 -10.38 3.54
C ILE A 187 -4.88 -9.17 2.69
N ILE A 188 -5.60 -9.42 1.60
CA ILE A 188 -6.27 -8.39 0.81
C ILE A 188 -7.77 -8.60 0.99
N SER A 189 -8.48 -7.53 1.36
CA SER A 189 -9.93 -7.55 1.49
C SER A 189 -10.60 -6.64 0.46
N GLY A 190 -11.71 -7.10 -0.07
CA GLY A 190 -12.59 -6.41 -1.02
C GLY A 190 -13.97 -6.17 -0.42
N LYS A 191 -14.98 -6.02 -1.30
CA LYS A 191 -16.36 -5.76 -0.89
C LYS A 191 -16.93 -6.92 -0.09
N ASP A 192 -17.98 -6.65 0.68
CA ASP A 192 -18.74 -7.67 1.42
C ASP A 192 -17.86 -8.59 2.30
N LYS A 193 -16.70 -8.10 2.75
CA LYS A 193 -15.69 -8.84 3.56
C LYS A 193 -15.06 -10.04 2.85
N GLN A 194 -15.18 -10.10 1.53
CA GLN A 194 -14.44 -11.07 0.73
C GLN A 194 -12.95 -10.78 0.84
N HIS A 195 -12.13 -11.82 0.89
CA HIS A 195 -10.71 -11.67 1.07
C HIS A 195 -9.94 -12.83 0.47
N PHE A 196 -8.64 -12.63 0.27
CA PHE A 196 -7.68 -13.68 0.02
C PHE A 196 -6.37 -13.33 0.71
N THR A 197 -5.60 -14.34 1.05
CA THR A 197 -4.27 -14.20 1.66
C THR A 197 -3.18 -14.34 0.62
N TRP A 198 -2.05 -13.70 0.88
CA TRP A 198 -0.84 -13.86 0.10
C TRP A 198 0.38 -13.97 1.01
N SER A 199 1.43 -14.59 0.51
CA SER A 199 2.68 -14.78 1.24
C SER A 199 3.87 -14.61 0.31
N ALA A 200 4.97 -14.10 0.86
CA ALA A 200 6.26 -14.04 0.19
C ALA A 200 7.17 -15.13 0.77
N ASN A 201 7.75 -15.97 -0.08
CA ASN A 201 8.72 -16.97 0.35
C ASN A 201 10.09 -16.32 0.64
N GLU A 202 11.11 -17.16 0.89
CA GLU A 202 12.47 -16.69 1.18
C GLU A 202 13.17 -16.00 0.00
N ASN A 203 12.72 -16.28 -1.23
CA ASN A 203 13.23 -15.69 -2.47
C ASN A 203 12.41 -14.47 -2.93
N GLY A 204 11.31 -14.15 -2.24
CA GLY A 204 10.40 -13.08 -2.61
C GLY A 204 9.31 -13.48 -3.61
N ASP A 205 9.18 -14.77 -3.94
CA ASP A 205 8.08 -15.24 -4.78
C ASP A 205 6.76 -15.13 -4.02
N ILE A 206 5.77 -14.49 -4.66
CA ILE A 206 4.45 -14.27 -4.09
C ILE A 206 3.53 -15.43 -4.42
N SER A 207 2.90 -16.02 -3.40
CA SER A 207 1.85 -17.04 -3.53
C SER A 207 0.56 -16.57 -2.90
N VAL A 208 -0.58 -16.85 -3.52
CA VAL A 208 -1.91 -16.43 -3.06
C VAL A 208 -2.79 -17.63 -2.70
N THR A 209 -3.67 -17.47 -1.71
CA THR A 209 -4.61 -18.49 -1.22
C THR A 209 -5.93 -17.83 -0.86
N ARG A 210 -7.04 -18.38 -1.37
CA ARG A 210 -8.40 -17.96 -1.01
C ARG A 210 -8.85 -18.57 0.30
#